data_AF-A0A957LUH3-F1
#
_entry.id   AF-A0A957LUH3-F1
#
_cell.length_a   1.000
_cell.length_b   1.000
_cell.length_c   1.000
_cell.angle_alpha   90.00
_cell.angle_beta   90.00
_cell.angle_gamma   90.00
#
_symmetry.space_group_name_H-M   'P 1'
#
loop_
_entity.id
_entity.type
_entity.pdbx_description
1 polymer ?
#
loop_
_entity_poly.entity_id
_entity_poly.type
_entity_poly.pdbx_seq_one_letter_code
_entity_poly.pdbx_strand_id
1 'polypeptide(L)'
;MELRQYWAVIRRWWWIPVLTVALVAALTLVMQRPWQASPPAFVTSLSFSVGVQPVNPGDGEENYYTALASEYLIDDLSEVVRGSEFATAVSERLASQGIAVPPGALQGSTQAGK
;
A
#
# COMPACT_ATOMS: atom_id res chain seq x y z
N MET A 1 38.69 14.34 41.84
CA MET A 1 37.95 15.29 40.98
C MET A 1 36.61 14.63 40.62
N GLU A 2 35.52 15.36 40.93
CA GLU A 2 34.28 15.45 40.12
C GLU A 2 33.00 14.65 40.43
N LEU A 3 32.98 13.42 40.98
CA LEU A 3 31.68 12.68 41.12
C LEU A 3 30.62 13.40 41.99
N ARG A 4 31.05 14.01 43.10
CA ARG A 4 30.17 14.79 43.99
C ARG A 4 29.70 16.11 43.35
N GLN A 5 30.51 16.69 42.47
CA GLN A 5 30.15 17.90 41.73
C GLN A 5 29.15 17.58 40.61
N TYR A 6 29.34 16.47 39.89
CA TYR A 6 28.36 15.98 38.91
C TYR A 6 27.00 15.68 39.55
N TRP A 7 26.97 15.08 40.75
CA TRP A 7 25.71 14.83 41.46
C TRP A 7 24.95 16.12 41.82
N ALA A 8 25.66 17.19 42.16
CA ALA A 8 25.05 18.49 42.43
C ALA A 8 24.45 19.14 41.17
N VAL A 9 25.12 18.99 40.01
CA VAL A 9 24.61 19.46 38.72
C VAL A 9 23.35 18.69 38.32
N ILE A 10 23.39 17.35 38.43
CA ILE A 10 22.23 16.50 38.13
C ILE A 10 21.06 16.87 39.04
N ARG A 11 21.26 17.04 40.35
CA ARG A 11 20.18 17.41 41.28
C ARG A 11 19.60 18.80 41.02
N ARG A 12 20.37 19.71 40.43
CA ARG A 12 19.87 21.06 40.11
C ARG A 12 19.16 21.12 38.75
N TRP A 13 19.57 20.29 37.78
CA TRP A 13 19.13 20.38 36.38
C TRP A 13 18.35 19.16 35.88
N TRP A 14 18.01 18.19 36.75
CA TRP A 14 17.22 17.00 36.40
C TRP A 14 15.87 17.33 35.73
N TRP A 15 15.33 18.51 35.99
CA TRP A 15 14.08 18.96 35.39
C TRP A 15 14.21 19.23 33.89
N ILE A 16 15.40 19.56 33.36
CA ILE A 16 15.60 19.80 31.92
C ILE A 16 15.35 18.52 31.10
N PRO A 17 16.03 17.38 31.36
CA PRO A 17 15.76 16.15 30.62
C PRO A 17 14.32 15.66 30.85
N VAL A 18 13.79 15.80 32.08
CA VAL A 18 12.40 15.42 32.37
C VAL A 18 11.40 16.27 31.58
N LEU A 19 11.63 17.59 31.50
CA LEU A 19 10.79 18.50 30.71
C LEU A 19 10.83 18.13 29.23
N THR A 20 12.02 17.85 28.68
CA THR A 20 12.16 17.43 27.28
C THR A 20 11.40 16.14 27.01
N VAL A 21 11.56 15.13 27.87
CA VAL A 21 10.84 13.85 27.74
C VAL A 21 9.33 14.07 27.86
N ALA A 22 8.89 14.87 28.83
CA ALA A 22 7.47 15.19 29.02
C ALA A 22 6.88 15.94 27.83
N LEU A 23 7.62 16.87 27.24
CA LEU A 23 7.17 17.66 26.09
C LEU A 23 7.07 16.78 24.84
N VAL A 24 8.04 15.91 24.58
CA VAL A 24 7.98 14.93 23.48
C VAL A 24 6.82 13.95 23.70
N ALA A 25 6.62 13.45 24.92
CA ALA A 25 5.52 12.55 25.24
C ALA A 25 4.16 13.23 25.04
N ALA A 26 4.00 14.47 25.50
CA ALA A 26 2.80 15.26 25.29
C ALA A 26 2.53 15.51 23.80
N LEU A 27 3.55 15.91 23.04
CA LEU A 27 3.44 16.10 21.60
C LEU A 27 3.01 14.81 20.90
N THR A 28 3.63 13.68 21.28
CA THR A 28 3.31 12.35 20.72
C THR A 28 1.86 11.96 21.02
N LEU A 29 1.40 12.14 22.25
CA LEU A 29 0.02 11.86 22.65
C LEU A 29 -0.98 12.73 21.86
N VAL A 30 -0.68 14.01 21.67
CA VAL A 30 -1.52 14.93 20.87
C VAL A 30 -1.55 14.52 19.40
N MET A 31 -0.43 14.07 18.84
CA MET A 31 -0.32 13.72 17.42
C MET A 31 -0.95 12.37 17.10
N GLN A 32 -0.68 11.36 17.93
CA GLN A 32 -1.20 10.00 17.72
C GLN A 32 -2.66 9.86 18.12
N ARG A 33 -3.18 10.77 18.96
CA ARG A 33 -4.55 10.74 19.51
C ARG A 33 -4.96 9.31 19.90
N PRO A 34 -4.20 8.63 20.79
CA PRO A 34 -4.45 7.22 21.12
C PRO A 34 -5.84 6.99 21.75
N TRP A 35 -6.51 8.05 22.20
CA TRP A 35 -7.89 8.04 22.69
C TRP A 35 -8.94 7.95 21.58
N GLN A 36 -8.56 8.16 20.31
CA GLN A 36 -9.41 7.91 19.16
C GLN A 36 -9.17 6.48 18.69
N ALA A 37 -10.18 5.63 18.80
CA ALA A 37 -10.12 4.28 18.26
C ALA A 37 -10.02 4.37 16.73
N SER A 38 -8.89 3.93 16.17
CA SER A 38 -8.79 3.73 14.72
C SER A 38 -9.80 2.66 14.30
N PRO A 39 -10.60 2.90 13.26
CA PRO A 39 -11.50 1.88 12.75
C PRO A 39 -10.69 0.66 12.29
N PRO A 40 -11.20 -0.56 12.48
CA PRO A 40 -10.51 -1.77 12.05
C PRO A 40 -10.28 -1.72 10.53
N ALA A 41 -9.03 -1.92 10.11
CA ALA A 41 -8.67 -2.04 8.71
C ALA A 41 -8.74 -3.52 8.30
N PHE A 42 -9.50 -3.80 7.23
CA PHE A 42 -9.56 -5.13 6.63
C PHE A 42 -8.78 -5.10 5.31
N VAL A 43 -7.92 -6.10 5.11
CA VAL A 43 -7.20 -6.28 3.85
C VAL A 43 -7.64 -7.60 3.25
N THR A 44 -8.00 -7.58 1.97
CA THR A 44 -8.30 -8.76 1.17
C THR A 44 -7.34 -8.80 -0.02
N SER A 45 -6.84 -9.98 -0.34
CA SER A 45 -6.03 -10.21 -1.54
C SER A 45 -6.80 -11.08 -2.53
N LEU A 46 -6.66 -10.77 -3.81
CA LEU A 46 -7.23 -11.54 -4.91
C LEU A 46 -6.12 -11.78 -5.94
N SER A 47 -6.02 -13.00 -6.44
CA SER A 47 -5.10 -13.39 -7.50
C SER A 47 -5.91 -14.02 -8.62
N PHE A 48 -5.63 -13.60 -9.86
CA PHE A 48 -6.26 -14.14 -11.06
C PHE A 48 -5.19 -14.40 -12.12
N SER A 49 -5.42 -15.41 -12.94
CA SER A 49 -4.57 -15.72 -14.09
C SER A 49 -5.34 -15.39 -15.36
N VAL A 50 -4.70 -14.66 -16.27
CA VAL A 50 -5.25 -14.36 -17.60
C VAL A 50 -4.51 -15.22 -18.60
N GLY A 51 -5.26 -15.92 -19.44
CA GLY A 51 -4.75 -16.71 -20.54
C GLY A 51 -5.64 -16.51 -21.76
N VAL A 52 -5.06 -16.76 -22.93
CA VAL A 52 -5.80 -16.77 -24.19
C VAL A 52 -6.30 -18.19 -24.49
N GLN A 53 -7.50 -18.27 -25.07
CA GLN A 53 -8.03 -19.54 -25.54
C GLN A 53 -7.15 -20.05 -26.70
N PRO A 54 -6.59 -21.27 -26.63
CA PRO A 54 -5.83 -21.82 -27.74
C PRO A 54 -6.75 -21.99 -28.96
N VAL A 55 -6.34 -21.43 -30.09
CA VAL A 55 -6.96 -21.68 -31.40
C VAL A 55 -6.35 -22.97 -31.96
N ASN A 56 -7.14 -23.78 -32.68
CA ASN A 56 -6.63 -25.02 -33.29
C ASN A 56 -5.34 -24.73 -34.07
N PRO A 57 -4.27 -25.52 -33.89
CA PRO A 57 -3.02 -25.32 -34.60
C PRO A 57 -3.24 -25.60 -36.09
N GLY A 58 -3.49 -24.55 -36.87
CA GLY A 58 -3.30 -24.54 -38.31
C GLY A 58 -1.86 -24.17 -38.66
N ASP A 59 -1.33 -24.73 -39.74
CA ASP A 59 0.05 -24.48 -40.17
C ASP A 59 0.16 -23.05 -40.74
N GLY A 60 0.68 -22.06 -39.99
CA GLY A 60 0.83 -20.70 -40.53
C GLY A 60 1.33 -19.60 -39.59
N GLU A 61 1.77 -18.48 -40.20
CA GLU A 61 2.26 -17.25 -39.55
C GLU A 61 1.22 -16.59 -38.63
N GLU A 62 -0.07 -16.80 -38.87
CA GLU A 62 -1.18 -16.24 -38.08
C GLU A 62 -1.15 -16.67 -36.61
N ASN A 63 -0.68 -17.89 -36.33
CA ASN A 63 -0.53 -18.39 -34.96
C ASN A 63 0.64 -17.73 -34.22
N TYR A 64 1.71 -17.37 -34.94
CA TYR A 64 2.83 -16.64 -34.38
C TYR A 64 2.40 -15.23 -33.93
N TYR A 65 1.67 -14.52 -34.78
CA TYR A 65 1.13 -13.21 -34.42
C TYR A 65 0.07 -13.27 -33.30
N THR A 66 -0.73 -14.34 -33.25
CA THR A 66 -1.71 -14.55 -32.17
C THR A 66 -1.00 -14.80 -30.83
N ALA A 67 0.05 -15.62 -30.80
CA ALA A 67 0.85 -15.84 -29.60
C ALA A 67 1.53 -14.54 -29.14
N LEU A 68 2.12 -13.77 -30.05
CA LEU A 68 2.78 -12.50 -29.74
C LEU A 68 1.80 -11.45 -29.21
N ALA A 69 0.61 -11.34 -29.80
CA ALA A 69 -0.45 -10.45 -29.32
C ALA A 69 -0.91 -10.83 -27.90
N SER A 70 -0.94 -12.12 -27.59
CA SER A 70 -1.31 -12.61 -26.25
C SER A 70 -0.28 -12.22 -25.20
N GLU A 71 1.00 -12.25 -25.55
CA GLU A 71 2.09 -11.79 -24.69
C GLU A 71 1.96 -10.29 -24.39
N TYR A 72 1.78 -9.45 -25.41
CA TYR A 72 1.59 -8.02 -25.22
C TYR A 72 0.35 -7.68 -24.38
N LEU A 73 -0.76 -8.40 -24.58
CA LEU A 73 -1.96 -8.19 -23.78
C LEU A 73 -1.76 -8.50 -22.29
N ILE A 74 -1.01 -9.55 -21.96
CA ILE A 74 -0.72 -9.92 -20.57
C ILE A 74 0.23 -8.90 -19.92
N ASP A 75 1.21 -8.40 -20.68
CA ASP A 75 2.13 -7.38 -20.21
C ASP A 75 1.44 -6.03 -19.99
N ASP A 76 0.68 -5.54 -20.98
CA ASP A 76 -0.06 -4.28 -20.88
C ASP A 76 -1.11 -4.30 -19.76
N LEU A 77 -1.80 -5.44 -19.58
CA LEU A 77 -2.74 -5.61 -18.47
C LEU A 77 -2.05 -5.40 -17.11
N SER A 78 -0.79 -5.81 -17.00
CA SER A 78 -0.03 -5.69 -15.77
C SER A 78 0.29 -4.24 -15.42
N GLU A 79 0.51 -3.41 -16.44
CA GLU A 79 0.71 -1.98 -16.27
C GLU A 79 -0.62 -1.27 -15.96
N VAL A 80 -1.70 -1.62 -16.66
CA VAL A 80 -3.03 -1.02 -16.45
C VAL A 80 -3.55 -1.25 -15.03
N VAL A 81 -3.43 -2.47 -14.50
CA VAL A 81 -3.93 -2.81 -13.15
C VAL A 81 -3.16 -2.06 -12.05
N ARG A 82 -1.91 -1.66 -12.30
CA ARG A 82 -1.12 -0.83 -11.39
C ARG A 82 -1.52 0.65 -11.44
N GLY A 83 -2.10 1.10 -12.55
CA GLY A 83 -2.47 2.49 -12.78
C GLY A 83 -3.61 2.99 -11.88
N SER A 84 -3.59 4.29 -11.56
CA SER A 84 -4.64 4.95 -10.78
C SER A 84 -6.00 4.99 -11.49
N GLU A 85 -6.00 4.97 -12.82
CA GLU A 85 -7.22 4.96 -13.63
C GLU A 85 -8.02 3.67 -13.41
N PHE A 86 -7.34 2.53 -13.34
CA PHE A 86 -7.99 1.25 -13.05
C PHE A 86 -8.65 1.26 -11.65
N ALA A 87 -7.91 1.73 -10.63
CA ALA A 87 -8.46 1.86 -9.28
C ALA A 87 -9.68 2.79 -9.21
N THR A 88 -9.65 3.89 -9.96
CA THR A 88 -10.78 4.83 -10.08
C THR A 88 -11.98 4.17 -10.73
N ALA A 89 -11.79 3.49 -11.87
CA ALA A 89 -12.87 2.80 -12.57
C ALA A 89 -13.51 1.68 -11.72
N VAL A 90 -12.71 0.93 -10.95
CA VAL A 90 -13.21 -0.08 -10.00
C VAL A 90 -14.02 0.58 -8.88
N SER A 91 -13.51 1.67 -8.30
CA SER A 91 -14.21 2.44 -7.27
C SER A 91 -15.57 2.96 -7.77
N GLU A 92 -15.64 3.53 -8.98
CA GLU A 92 -16.88 4.00 -9.59
C GLU A 92 -17.87 2.85 -9.83
N ARG A 93 -17.38 1.71 -10.33
CA ARG A 93 -18.21 0.52 -10.52
C ARG A 93 -18.78 0.02 -9.20
N LEU A 94 -17.99 -0.03 -8.14
CA LEU A 94 -18.46 -0.43 -6.80
C LEU A 94 -19.45 0.57 -6.23
N ALA A 95 -19.23 1.87 -6.44
CA ALA A 95 -20.15 2.91 -6.01
C ALA A 95 -21.53 2.76 -6.68
N SER A 96 -21.59 2.35 -7.95
CA SER A 96 -22.85 2.03 -8.64
C SER A 96 -23.62 0.85 -8.02
N GLN A 97 -22.94 0.02 -7.22
CA GLN A 97 -23.50 -1.10 -6.47
C GLN A 97 -23.74 -0.76 -5.00
N GLY A 98 -23.58 0.51 -4.60
CA GLY A 98 -23.74 0.96 -3.22
C GLY A 98 -22.55 0.63 -2.31
N ILE A 99 -21.41 0.23 -2.88
CA ILE A 99 -20.18 -0.12 -2.14
C ILE A 99 -19.19 1.05 -2.27
N ALA A 100 -18.90 1.74 -1.17
CA ALA A 100 -17.97 2.86 -1.15
C ALA A 100 -16.56 2.40 -0.77
N VAL A 101 -15.63 2.42 -1.73
CA VAL A 101 -14.21 2.15 -1.50
C VAL A 101 -13.40 3.27 -2.14
N PRO A 102 -12.54 4.01 -1.42
CA PRO A 102 -11.73 5.05 -2.02
C PRO A 102 -10.68 4.44 -2.97
N PRO A 103 -10.37 5.07 -4.13
CA PRO A 103 -9.40 4.53 -5.08
C PRO A 103 -8.02 4.24 -4.45
N GLY A 104 -7.57 5.08 -3.51
CA GLY A 104 -6.29 4.88 -2.81
C GLY A 104 -6.25 3.65 -1.88
N ALA A 105 -7.39 3.05 -1.56
CA ALA A 105 -7.45 1.77 -0.84
C ALA A 105 -7.38 0.56 -1.79
N LEU A 106 -7.51 0.77 -3.10
CA LEU A 106 -7.37 -0.25 -4.12
C LEU A 106 -5.94 -0.21 -4.65
N GLN A 107 -5.18 -1.26 -4.37
CA GLN A 107 -3.87 -1.48 -4.98
C GLN A 107 -3.92 -2.78 -5.76
N GLY A 108 -3.62 -2.66 -7.05
CA GLY A 108 -3.43 -3.79 -7.93
C GLY A 108 -1.93 -4.03 -8.12
N SER A 109 -1.51 -5.27 -7.96
CA SER A 109 -0.28 -5.75 -8.59
C SER A 109 -0.61 -7.04 -9.31
N THR A 110 -0.05 -7.19 -10.50
CA THR A 110 -0.06 -8.44 -11.25
C THR A 110 1.36 -8.97 -11.30
N GLN A 111 1.49 -10.29 -11.36
CA GLN A 111 2.71 -10.93 -11.84
C GLN A 111 2.33 -11.73 -13.08
N ALA A 112 2.99 -11.44 -14.20
CA ALA A 112 3.00 -12.38 -15.31
C ALA A 112 3.64 -13.69 -14.80
N GLY A 113 2.89 -14.79 -14.87
CA GLY A 113 3.42 -16.10 -14.52
C GLY A 113 4.63 -16.38 -15.39
N LYS A 114 5.80 -16.55 -14.75
CA LYS A 114 7.04 -16.98 -15.40
C LYS A 114 6.90 -18.36 -16.02
#